data_AF-A0A1E3K2K6-F1
#
_entry.id   AF-A0A1E3K2K6-F1
#
_cell.length_a   1.000
_cell.length_b   1.000
_cell.length_c   1.000
_cell.angle_alpha   90.00
_cell.angle_beta   90.00
_cell.angle_gamma   90.00
#
_symmetry.space_group_name_H-M   'P 1'
#
loop_
_entity.id
_entity.type
_entity.pdbx_description
1 polymer ?
#
loop_
_entity_poly.entity_id
_entity_poly.type
_entity_poly.pdbx_seq_one_letter_code
_entity_poly.pdbx_strand_id
1 'polypeptide(L)'
;MSRFRTATRYITSLGSKRSLQTATQSLPLSLHSTSPLIRPHHQHHIQCLAKDKDFAIYTDFLNVEEQEALISMGLAKLGRARRRRRGRPIKAEESQEVRDGIQRLFVGEYEFEEGHYDSVIHHFRESLVSILPPSPSPTLLRTLAKLYNIFPLLPSPVPSDPSESDLPPPGTHTHFLHLSPEGDIGPHVDNLEASGRVILGLSLGAERTLRLVRKKGEGEDGWDVRLPSGSVYIQR
;
A
#
# COMPACT_ATOMS: atom_id res chain seq x y z
N MET A 1 5.36 22.96 14.08
CA MET A 1 5.83 21.63 14.53
C MET A 1 5.45 20.61 13.47
N SER A 2 6.33 20.43 12.48
CA SER A 2 6.05 19.61 11.29
C SER A 2 6.51 18.17 11.54
N ARG A 3 5.61 17.20 11.38
CA ARG A 3 5.90 15.77 11.55
C ARG A 3 6.10 15.15 10.17
N PHE A 4 7.32 14.74 9.87
CA PHE A 4 7.73 14.10 8.60
C PHE A 4 7.17 12.67 8.50
N ARG A 5 6.56 12.29 7.35
CA ARG A 5 5.78 11.05 7.23
C ARG A 5 5.74 10.45 5.81
N THR A 6 6.58 9.46 5.54
CA THR A 6 6.67 8.68 4.28
C THR A 6 5.62 7.55 4.17
N ALA A 7 5.08 7.22 2.98
CA ALA A 7 4.12 6.11 2.81
C ALA A 7 4.30 5.27 1.53
N THR A 8 3.96 3.98 1.61
CA THR A 8 4.06 3.02 0.50
C THR A 8 2.68 2.49 0.05
N ARG A 9 2.41 2.35 -1.26
CA ARG A 9 1.12 1.85 -1.84
C ARG A 9 1.34 0.71 -2.87
N TYR A 10 0.36 -0.20 -2.98
CA TYR A 10 0.33 -1.38 -3.89
C TYR A 10 -0.99 -1.39 -4.70
N ILE A 11 -0.99 -1.89 -5.94
CA ILE A 11 -2.15 -1.99 -6.87
C ILE A 11 -1.95 -3.26 -7.72
N THR A 12 -2.94 -4.18 -7.88
CA THR A 12 -2.83 -5.46 -8.67
C THR A 12 -4.18 -5.89 -9.31
N SER A 13 -4.22 -6.42 -10.56
CA SER A 13 -5.40 -6.64 -11.44
C SER A 13 -5.88 -8.12 -11.64
N LEU A 14 -7.13 -8.31 -12.16
CA LEU A 14 -7.75 -9.50 -12.85
C LEU A 14 -8.20 -10.78 -12.07
N GLY A 15 -9.34 -11.39 -12.49
CA GLY A 15 -9.37 -12.88 -12.66
C GLY A 15 -10.48 -13.86 -12.16
N SER A 16 -11.45 -13.56 -11.28
CA SER A 16 -12.63 -14.38 -10.85
C SER A 16 -12.58 -15.94 -10.74
N LYS A 17 -12.63 -16.52 -9.52
CA LYS A 17 -13.73 -17.38 -8.94
C LYS A 17 -13.34 -18.19 -7.67
N ARG A 18 -14.06 -17.91 -6.56
CA ARG A 18 -14.46 -18.64 -5.31
C ARG A 18 -13.44 -19.44 -4.44
N SER A 19 -13.59 -19.24 -3.13
CA SER A 19 -12.67 -19.49 -1.99
C SER A 19 -13.30 -20.34 -0.87
N LEU A 20 -12.47 -20.99 -0.03
CA LEU A 20 -12.76 -21.40 1.36
C LEU A 20 -11.58 -21.00 2.28
N GLN A 21 -11.90 -20.46 3.47
CA GLN A 21 -11.01 -19.73 4.41
C GLN A 21 -10.44 -20.60 5.56
N THR A 22 -9.34 -20.16 6.19
CA THR A 22 -9.12 -20.17 7.67
C THR A 22 -7.83 -19.44 8.11
N ALA A 23 -7.96 -18.36 8.90
CA ALA A 23 -7.07 -17.91 9.99
C ALA A 23 -7.70 -16.65 10.65
N THR A 24 -7.55 -16.50 11.96
CA THR A 24 -8.18 -15.48 12.84
C THR A 24 -7.74 -14.04 12.52
N GLN A 25 -8.16 -13.53 11.36
CA GLN A 25 -7.99 -12.14 10.96
C GLN A 25 -9.08 -11.30 11.61
N SER A 26 -8.73 -10.10 12.10
CA SER A 26 -9.72 -9.07 12.44
C SER A 26 -10.69 -8.92 11.28
N LEU A 27 -11.99 -8.94 11.56
CA LEU A 27 -13.01 -8.80 10.53
C LEU A 27 -12.77 -7.51 9.73
N PRO A 28 -12.83 -7.56 8.38
CA PRO A 28 -12.64 -6.36 7.58
C PRO A 28 -13.75 -5.34 7.87
N LEU A 29 -13.38 -4.06 7.89
CA LEU A 29 -14.32 -2.96 7.99
C LEU A 29 -14.77 -2.56 6.58
N SER A 30 -16.08 -2.45 6.37
CA SER A 30 -16.65 -1.80 5.18
C SER A 30 -16.78 -0.29 5.38
N LEU A 31 -17.07 0.46 4.31
CA LEU A 31 -17.32 1.91 4.36
C LEU A 31 -18.52 2.31 5.24
N HIS A 32 -19.37 1.35 5.62
CA HIS A 32 -20.52 1.55 6.50
C HIS A 32 -20.21 1.23 7.97
N SER A 33 -18.98 0.82 8.29
CA SER A 33 -18.58 0.51 9.66
C SER A 33 -18.49 1.78 10.51
N THR A 34 -18.92 1.69 11.78
CA THR A 34 -18.87 2.79 12.76
C THR A 34 -17.46 3.03 13.34
N SER A 35 -16.41 2.62 12.64
CA SER A 35 -15.03 2.73 13.09
C SER A 35 -14.51 4.16 12.97
N PRO A 36 -13.72 4.66 13.94
CA PRO A 36 -13.08 5.98 13.84
C PRO A 36 -12.06 6.09 12.69
N LEU A 37 -11.72 4.97 12.03
CA LEU A 37 -10.86 4.95 10.86
C LEU A 37 -11.60 5.29 9.57
N ILE A 38 -12.94 5.27 9.57
CA ILE A 38 -13.77 5.54 8.41
C ILE A 38 -14.68 6.70 8.75
N ARG A 39 -14.45 7.85 8.11
CA ARG A 39 -15.22 9.06 8.33
C ARG A 39 -15.96 9.44 7.05
N PRO A 40 -17.29 9.33 7.00
CA PRO A 40 -18.04 9.85 5.86
C PRO A 40 -17.99 11.38 5.84
N HIS A 41 -18.03 11.98 4.64
CA HIS A 41 -18.03 13.44 4.48
C HIS A 41 -19.37 14.07 4.90
N HIS A 42 -20.51 13.42 4.61
CA HIS A 42 -21.84 13.87 5.02
C HIS A 42 -22.67 12.71 5.58
N GLN A 43 -23.32 12.90 6.73
CA GLN A 43 -23.97 11.82 7.49
C GLN A 43 -25.29 11.31 6.89
N HIS A 44 -25.95 12.07 5.99
CA HIS A 44 -27.36 11.85 5.68
C HIS A 44 -27.67 10.97 4.44
N HIS A 45 -26.68 10.63 3.59
CA HIS A 45 -26.95 9.95 2.29
C HIS A 45 -25.97 8.83 1.90
N ILE A 46 -25.30 8.19 2.85
CA ILE A 46 -24.13 7.32 2.56
C ILE A 46 -24.52 5.90 2.14
N GLN A 47 -25.64 5.38 2.65
CA GLN A 47 -25.97 3.95 2.53
C GLN A 47 -26.25 3.47 1.09
N CYS A 48 -26.58 4.37 0.16
CA CYS A 48 -26.82 4.01 -1.25
C CYS A 48 -25.59 4.16 -2.15
N LEU A 49 -24.49 4.74 -1.66
CA LEU A 49 -23.38 5.16 -2.51
C LEU A 49 -22.34 4.07 -2.79
N ALA A 50 -22.17 3.13 -1.87
CA ALA A 50 -21.25 2.00 -2.02
C ALA A 50 -21.87 0.75 -1.42
N LYS A 51 -21.65 -0.41 -2.03
CA LYS A 51 -22.06 -1.69 -1.46
C LYS A 51 -21.00 -2.15 -0.45
N ASP A 52 -21.39 -2.99 0.51
CA ASP A 52 -20.47 -3.54 1.52
C ASP A 52 -19.25 -4.27 0.95
N LYS A 53 -19.34 -4.72 -0.30
CA LYS A 53 -18.31 -5.52 -0.98
C LYS A 53 -17.40 -4.68 -1.88
N ASP A 54 -17.71 -3.41 -2.09
CA ASP A 54 -16.95 -2.54 -3.01
C ASP A 54 -15.65 -2.07 -2.35
N PHE A 55 -15.63 -1.99 -1.02
CA PHE A 55 -14.45 -1.64 -0.25
C PHE A 55 -14.40 -2.39 1.09
N ALA A 56 -13.21 -2.88 1.45
CA ALA A 56 -12.92 -3.52 2.72
C ALA A 56 -11.54 -3.12 3.21
N ILE A 57 -11.37 -2.83 4.50
CA ILE A 57 -10.07 -2.56 5.14
C ILE A 57 -9.83 -3.50 6.32
N TYR A 58 -8.64 -4.13 6.33
CA TYR A 58 -8.09 -4.92 7.43
C TYR A 58 -7.05 -4.04 8.13
N THR A 59 -7.31 -3.63 9.37
CA THR A 59 -6.53 -2.58 10.05
C THR A 59 -5.20 -3.08 10.60
N ASP A 60 -5.19 -4.32 11.09
CA ASP A 60 -4.04 -4.95 11.76
C ASP A 60 -3.63 -6.22 10.98
N PHE A 61 -3.56 -6.08 9.66
CA PHE A 61 -3.34 -7.23 8.77
C PHE A 61 -1.91 -7.77 8.90
N LEU A 62 -0.91 -6.89 8.96
CA LEU A 62 0.49 -7.27 9.14
C LEU A 62 1.02 -6.93 10.52
N ASN A 63 1.69 -7.87 11.15
CA ASN A 63 2.49 -7.61 12.34
C ASN A 63 3.80 -6.88 11.99
N VAL A 64 4.54 -6.43 13.01
CA VAL A 64 5.77 -5.64 12.81
C VAL A 64 6.82 -6.40 12.00
N GLU A 65 7.03 -7.69 12.26
CA GLU A 65 8.02 -8.51 11.56
C GLU A 65 7.69 -8.64 10.05
N GLU A 66 6.41 -8.85 9.73
CA GLU A 66 5.89 -8.92 8.36
C GLU A 66 6.06 -7.57 7.64
N GLN A 67 5.79 -6.46 8.33
CA GLN A 67 5.99 -5.10 7.79
C GLN A 67 7.47 -4.84 7.50
N GLU A 68 8.38 -5.19 8.41
CA GLU A 68 9.82 -4.97 8.25
C GLU A 68 10.41 -5.76 7.08
N ALA A 69 9.95 -7.00 6.87
CA ALA A 69 10.36 -7.83 5.74
C ALA A 69 9.98 -7.18 4.40
N LEU A 70 8.75 -6.67 4.27
CA LEU A 70 8.28 -5.99 3.05
C LEU A 70 8.95 -4.64 2.82
N ILE A 71 9.12 -3.83 3.88
CA ILE A 71 9.81 -2.54 3.78
C ILE A 71 11.25 -2.76 3.31
N SER A 72 11.95 -3.74 3.89
CA SER A 72 13.34 -4.05 3.53
C SER A 72 13.45 -4.46 2.06
N MET A 73 12.55 -5.33 1.58
CA MET A 73 12.50 -5.70 0.16
C MET A 73 12.18 -4.49 -0.74
N GLY A 74 11.18 -3.69 -0.39
CA GLY A 74 10.76 -2.53 -1.16
C GLY A 74 11.86 -1.47 -1.28
N LEU A 75 12.53 -1.15 -0.17
CA LEU A 75 13.65 -0.21 -0.16
C LEU A 75 14.85 -0.73 -0.96
N ALA A 76 15.13 -2.04 -0.92
CA ALA A 76 16.16 -2.64 -1.75
C ALA A 76 15.82 -2.55 -3.25
N LYS A 77 14.55 -2.78 -3.62
CA LYS A 77 14.08 -2.72 -5.01
C LYS A 77 14.08 -1.29 -5.58
N LEU A 78 13.63 -0.32 -4.78
CA LEU A 78 13.61 1.10 -5.13
C LEU A 78 15.02 1.72 -5.21
N GLY A 79 16.03 1.04 -4.66
CA GLY A 79 17.40 1.53 -4.62
C GLY A 79 17.59 2.76 -3.71
N ARG A 80 18.84 3.23 -3.66
CA ARG A 80 19.20 4.53 -3.05
C ARG A 80 19.49 5.54 -4.14
N ALA A 81 19.36 6.83 -3.80
CA ALA A 81 19.76 7.94 -4.66
C ALA A 81 21.14 7.68 -5.27
N ARG A 82 21.27 7.88 -6.59
CA ARG A 82 22.57 7.74 -7.26
C ARG A 82 23.42 8.91 -6.83
N ARG A 83 24.31 8.70 -5.83
CA ARG A 83 25.32 9.67 -5.39
C ARG A 83 25.97 10.31 -6.61
N ARG A 84 25.54 11.54 -6.97
CA ARG A 84 26.25 12.36 -7.95
C ARG A 84 27.65 12.55 -7.40
N ARG A 85 28.63 11.90 -8.05
CA ARG A 85 30.06 12.08 -7.76
C ARG A 85 30.41 13.54 -8.00
N ARG A 86 30.42 14.35 -6.92
CA ARG A 86 31.28 15.51 -6.62
C ARG A 86 30.53 16.48 -5.71
N GLY A 87 31.02 16.64 -4.50
CA GLY A 87 30.56 17.69 -3.59
C GLY A 87 30.81 17.32 -2.14
N ARG A 88 31.86 17.93 -1.57
CA ARG A 88 32.21 18.17 -0.17
C ARG A 88 31.28 17.56 0.92
N PRO A 89 31.84 16.88 1.96
CA PRO A 89 31.04 16.39 3.07
C PRO A 89 30.49 17.58 3.85
N ILE A 90 29.21 17.90 3.64
CA ILE A 90 28.45 18.69 4.60
C ILE A 90 28.23 17.73 5.77
N LYS A 91 28.82 18.04 6.92
CA LYS A 91 28.45 17.41 8.20
C LYS A 91 26.95 17.65 8.37
N ALA A 92 26.14 16.64 8.07
CA ALA A 92 24.79 16.61 8.58
C ALA A 92 24.92 16.52 10.09
N GLU A 93 24.49 17.56 10.79
CA GLU A 93 24.12 17.41 12.19
C GLU A 93 22.95 16.41 12.18
N GLU A 94 23.27 15.13 12.35
CA GLU A 94 22.30 14.11 12.66
C GLU A 94 21.73 14.48 14.03
N SER A 95 20.66 15.27 14.01
CA SER A 95 19.64 15.16 15.04
C SER A 95 19.24 13.69 15.04
N GLN A 96 19.83 12.91 15.94
CA GLN A 96 19.41 11.55 16.27
C GLN A 96 18.03 11.65 16.92
N GLU A 97 17.01 12.03 16.15
CA GLU A 97 15.65 11.73 16.51
C GLU A 97 15.57 10.21 16.54
N VAL A 98 15.35 9.68 17.75
CA VAL A 98 15.15 8.25 17.96
C VAL A 98 13.93 7.85 17.14
N ARG A 99 14.18 7.19 16.00
CA ARG A 99 13.13 6.66 15.13
C ARG A 99 12.69 5.33 15.72
N ASP A 100 11.50 5.33 16.33
CA ASP A 100 10.93 4.12 16.91
C ASP A 100 10.20 3.25 15.87
N GLY A 101 10.13 1.95 16.17
CA GLY A 101 9.40 0.98 15.35
C GLY A 101 9.91 0.91 13.91
N ILE A 102 9.02 0.63 12.96
CA ILE A 102 9.36 0.44 11.54
C ILE A 102 9.99 1.67 10.87
N GLN A 103 9.83 2.87 11.44
CA GLN A 103 10.35 4.12 10.86
C GLN A 103 11.89 4.15 10.82
N ARG A 104 12.54 3.38 11.69
CA ARG A 104 14.00 3.20 11.71
C ARG A 104 14.56 2.59 10.43
N LEU A 105 13.73 1.94 9.61
CA LEU A 105 14.16 1.34 8.35
C LEU A 105 14.34 2.38 7.23
N PHE A 106 13.69 3.54 7.32
CA PHE A 106 13.72 4.58 6.29
C PHE A 106 14.96 5.49 6.40
N VAL A 107 16.15 4.89 6.39
CA VAL A 107 17.42 5.62 6.58
C VAL A 107 18.06 6.11 5.27
N GLY A 108 18.39 7.40 5.25
CA GLY A 108 19.17 8.06 4.19
C GLY A 108 18.34 8.93 3.26
N GLU A 109 19.04 9.56 2.31
CA GLU A 109 18.45 10.41 1.28
C GLU A 109 17.88 9.56 0.14
N TYR A 110 16.64 9.86 -0.27
CA TYR A 110 15.96 9.23 -1.39
C TYR A 110 15.73 10.26 -2.50
N GLU A 111 15.89 9.83 -3.75
CA GLU A 111 15.50 10.63 -4.91
C GLU A 111 14.02 10.35 -5.21
N PHE A 112 13.20 11.40 -5.14
CA PHE A 112 11.79 11.36 -5.48
C PHE A 112 11.56 12.12 -6.80
N GLU A 113 10.70 11.58 -7.63
CA GLU A 113 10.19 12.19 -8.85
C GLU A 113 9.13 13.24 -8.48
N GLU A 114 9.18 14.39 -9.14
CA GLU A 114 8.28 15.52 -8.88
C GLU A 114 6.83 15.22 -9.29
N GLY A 115 6.65 14.47 -10.37
CA GLY A 115 5.34 14.11 -10.87
C GLY A 115 5.38 12.92 -11.82
N HIS A 116 4.31 12.13 -11.81
CA HIS A 116 4.08 11.03 -12.75
C HIS A 116 3.48 11.56 -14.06
N TYR A 117 3.55 10.79 -15.16
CA TYR A 117 3.12 11.27 -16.49
C TYR A 117 1.63 11.65 -16.57
N ASP A 118 0.81 11.07 -15.71
CA ASP A 118 -0.62 11.37 -15.58
C ASP A 118 -0.92 12.59 -14.68
N SER A 119 0.12 13.18 -14.07
CA SER A 119 0.03 14.30 -13.12
C SER A 119 -0.82 14.00 -11.88
N VAL A 120 -0.98 12.72 -11.52
CA VAL A 120 -1.77 12.30 -10.36
C VAL A 120 -0.89 12.07 -9.13
N ILE A 121 0.32 11.54 -9.32
CA ILE A 121 1.21 11.19 -8.21
C ILE A 121 2.36 12.19 -8.15
N HIS A 122 2.65 12.73 -6.96
CA HIS A 122 3.69 13.73 -6.72
C HIS A 122 4.66 13.30 -5.63
N HIS A 123 5.91 13.75 -5.75
CA HIS A 123 7.02 13.48 -4.82
C HIS A 123 7.11 12.01 -4.40
N PHE A 124 7.18 11.13 -5.40
CA PHE A 124 7.14 9.68 -5.25
C PHE A 124 8.34 9.02 -5.92
N ARG A 125 8.52 7.74 -5.66
CA ARG A 125 9.37 6.86 -6.46
C ARG A 125 8.70 5.51 -6.55
N GLU A 126 8.87 4.82 -7.66
CA GLU A 126 8.19 3.55 -7.87
C GLU A 126 9.10 2.46 -8.44
N SER A 127 8.71 1.21 -8.20
CA SER A 127 9.34 0.06 -8.84
C SER A 127 8.35 -1.08 -8.98
N LEU A 128 8.42 -1.77 -10.12
CA LEU A 128 7.72 -3.03 -10.34
C LEU A 128 8.42 -4.17 -9.61
N VAL A 129 7.62 -4.98 -8.91
CA VAL A 129 8.04 -6.26 -8.35
C VAL A 129 7.73 -7.33 -9.39
N SER A 130 8.69 -7.66 -10.22
CA SER A 130 8.60 -8.78 -11.16
C SER A 130 9.28 -10.05 -10.65
N ILE A 131 10.27 -9.90 -9.77
CA ILE A 131 11.12 -10.98 -9.26
C ILE A 131 11.48 -10.66 -7.80
N LEU A 132 11.41 -11.67 -6.94
CA LEU A 132 11.85 -11.61 -5.55
C LEU A 132 13.39 -11.50 -5.42
N PRO A 133 13.91 -11.09 -4.24
CA PRO A 133 15.34 -11.18 -3.96
C PRO A 133 15.87 -12.63 -4.11
N PRO A 134 17.17 -12.83 -4.42
CA PRO A 134 17.74 -14.17 -4.62
C PRO A 134 17.62 -15.11 -3.41
N SER A 135 17.59 -14.56 -2.20
CA SER A 135 17.46 -15.29 -0.93
C SER A 135 16.38 -14.63 -0.07
N PRO A 136 15.09 -14.78 -0.44
CA PRO A 136 14.01 -14.15 0.29
C PRO A 136 13.86 -14.80 1.67
N SER A 137 13.61 -13.99 2.71
CA SER A 137 13.43 -14.53 4.06
C SER A 137 12.13 -15.34 4.16
N PRO A 138 12.06 -16.37 5.02
CA PRO A 138 10.80 -17.12 5.24
C PRO A 138 9.64 -16.21 5.65
N THR A 139 9.92 -15.17 6.44
CA THR A 139 8.92 -14.17 6.85
C THR A 139 8.41 -13.37 5.65
N LEU A 140 9.28 -12.92 4.74
CA LEU A 140 8.85 -12.22 3.52
C LEU A 140 7.93 -13.10 2.68
N LEU A 141 8.32 -14.36 2.47
CA LEU A 141 7.56 -15.29 1.66
C LEU A 141 6.19 -15.60 2.25
N ARG A 142 6.11 -15.88 3.56
CA ARG A 142 4.84 -16.06 4.28
C ARG A 142 3.96 -14.81 4.23
N THR A 143 4.57 -13.62 4.32
CA THR A 143 3.84 -12.35 4.26
C THR A 143 3.21 -12.14 2.88
N LEU A 144 3.97 -12.40 1.81
CA LEU A 144 3.46 -12.31 0.44
C LEU A 144 2.34 -13.33 0.21
N ALA A 145 2.53 -14.59 0.61
CA ALA A 145 1.49 -15.61 0.50
C ALA A 145 0.21 -15.19 1.26
N LYS A 146 0.35 -14.66 2.47
CA LYS A 146 -0.77 -14.11 3.27
C LYS A 146 -1.51 -12.98 2.54
N LEU A 147 -0.79 -12.04 1.94
CA LEU A 147 -1.38 -10.94 1.14
C LEU A 147 -2.12 -11.47 -0.08
N TYR A 148 -1.51 -12.37 -0.84
CA TYR A 148 -2.15 -12.90 -2.06
C TYR A 148 -3.34 -13.81 -1.75
N ASN A 149 -3.36 -14.48 -0.60
CA ASN A 149 -4.49 -15.32 -0.17
C ASN A 149 -5.77 -14.52 0.15
N ILE A 150 -5.67 -13.22 0.47
CA ILE A 150 -6.86 -12.36 0.62
C ILE A 150 -7.26 -11.66 -0.69
N PHE A 151 -6.46 -11.82 -1.74
CA PHE A 151 -6.79 -11.25 -3.04
C PHE A 151 -7.98 -12.03 -3.64
N PRO A 152 -9.15 -11.40 -3.81
CA PRO A 152 -10.40 -12.12 -4.03
C PRO A 152 -10.49 -12.84 -5.38
N LEU A 153 -9.57 -12.56 -6.30
CA LEU A 153 -9.56 -13.09 -7.67
C LEU A 153 -8.44 -14.08 -7.95
N LEU A 154 -7.53 -14.34 -7.00
CA LEU A 154 -6.48 -15.34 -7.19
C LEU A 154 -7.02 -16.76 -6.91
N PRO A 155 -6.52 -17.79 -7.62
CA PRO A 155 -6.82 -19.17 -7.29
C PRO A 155 -6.31 -19.47 -5.88
N SER A 156 -7.24 -19.88 -5.01
CA SER A 156 -6.94 -20.25 -3.63
C SER A 156 -6.76 -21.77 -3.51
N PRO A 157 -5.81 -22.25 -2.70
CA PRO A 157 -4.77 -21.47 -2.02
C PRO A 157 -3.61 -21.14 -2.95
N VAL A 158 -3.01 -19.95 -2.78
CA VAL A 158 -1.62 -19.77 -3.21
C VAL A 158 -0.80 -20.82 -2.44
N PRO A 159 0.06 -21.62 -3.09
CA PRO A 159 0.78 -22.71 -2.44
C PRO A 159 1.37 -22.24 -1.11
N SER A 160 1.11 -23.02 -0.05
CA SER A 160 1.60 -22.73 1.29
C SER A 160 3.13 -22.74 1.36
N ASP A 161 3.78 -23.40 0.39
CA ASP A 161 5.22 -23.33 0.15
C ASP A 161 5.54 -22.28 -0.92
N PRO A 162 6.01 -21.10 -0.51
CA PRO A 162 6.33 -20.01 -1.40
C PRO A 162 7.63 -20.23 -2.22
N SER A 163 8.40 -21.30 -1.94
CA SER A 163 9.54 -21.70 -2.76
C SER A 163 9.12 -22.39 -4.07
N GLU A 164 7.89 -22.89 -4.15
CA GLU A 164 7.27 -23.49 -5.35
C GLU A 164 6.34 -22.52 -6.09
N SER A 165 6.11 -21.32 -5.55
CA SER A 165 5.18 -20.34 -6.14
C SER A 165 5.89 -19.25 -6.92
N ASP A 166 5.45 -19.02 -8.17
CA ASP A 166 5.81 -17.82 -8.94
C ASP A 166 5.24 -16.58 -8.24
N LEU A 167 6.06 -15.90 -7.43
CA LEU A 167 5.70 -14.64 -6.78
C LEU A 167 6.37 -13.46 -7.52
N PRO A 168 5.60 -12.42 -7.90
CA PRO A 168 4.16 -12.28 -7.69
C PRO A 168 3.33 -13.22 -8.61
N PRO A 169 2.11 -13.62 -8.20
CA PRO A 169 1.27 -14.54 -8.99
C PRO A 169 1.00 -14.02 -10.41
N PRO A 170 0.92 -14.91 -11.42
CA PRO A 170 0.58 -14.52 -12.78
C PRO A 170 -0.73 -13.71 -12.86
N GLY A 171 -0.74 -12.67 -13.68
CA GLY A 171 -1.89 -11.78 -13.84
C GLY A 171 -1.94 -10.63 -12.83
N THR A 172 -1.04 -10.59 -11.86
CA THR A 172 -0.91 -9.45 -10.94
C THR A 172 0.20 -8.49 -11.38
N HIS A 173 -0.04 -7.19 -11.25
CA HIS A 173 0.99 -6.16 -11.36
C HIS A 173 1.33 -5.74 -9.95
N THR A 174 2.53 -5.95 -9.42
CA THR A 174 2.83 -5.54 -8.02
C THR A 174 3.78 -4.35 -8.04
N HIS A 175 3.35 -3.23 -7.48
CA HIS A 175 4.15 -2.00 -7.41
C HIS A 175 4.58 -1.73 -5.97
N PHE A 176 5.82 -1.30 -5.80
CA PHE A 176 6.24 -0.50 -4.65
C PHE A 176 6.16 0.96 -5.03
N LEU A 177 5.14 1.66 -4.56
CA LEU A 177 5.13 3.12 -4.57
C LEU A 177 5.69 3.61 -3.25
N HIS A 178 6.63 4.56 -3.23
CA HIS A 178 7.14 5.18 -2.00
C HIS A 178 7.00 6.70 -2.13
N LEU A 179 6.09 7.26 -1.36
CA LEU A 179 5.81 8.68 -1.24
C LEU A 179 6.70 9.32 -0.20
N SER A 180 7.31 10.44 -0.55
CA SER A 180 7.98 11.33 0.41
C SER A 180 7.00 11.86 1.48
N PRO A 181 7.48 12.52 2.54
CA PRO A 181 6.63 13.21 3.50
C PRO A 181 5.60 14.16 2.87
N GLU A 182 6.01 14.89 1.83
CA GLU A 182 5.20 15.83 1.08
C GLU A 182 4.45 15.17 -0.10
N GLY A 183 4.76 13.90 -0.39
CA GLY A 183 4.16 13.17 -1.49
C GLY A 183 2.71 12.82 -1.26
N ASP A 184 1.95 12.91 -2.34
CA ASP A 184 0.52 12.69 -2.39
C ASP A 184 0.08 12.05 -3.72
N ILE A 185 -1.17 11.60 -3.70
CA ILE A 185 -1.84 11.04 -4.87
C ILE A 185 -3.13 11.83 -5.02
N GLY A 186 -3.21 12.63 -6.08
CA GLY A 186 -4.35 13.45 -6.41
C GLY A 186 -5.61 12.64 -6.78
N PRO A 187 -6.77 13.31 -6.89
CA PRO A 187 -8.02 12.66 -7.27
C PRO A 187 -7.95 12.05 -8.67
N HIS A 188 -8.21 10.76 -8.78
CA HIS A 188 -8.24 10.03 -10.05
C HIS A 188 -9.17 8.82 -9.94
N VAL A 189 -9.47 8.24 -11.10
CA VAL A 189 -10.03 6.89 -11.21
C VAL A 189 -8.99 6.05 -11.92
N ASP A 190 -8.60 4.94 -11.30
CA ASP A 190 -7.65 4.00 -11.89
C ASP A 190 -8.11 3.54 -13.28
N ASN A 191 -7.17 3.48 -14.23
CA ASN A 191 -7.47 2.96 -15.56
C ASN A 191 -7.63 1.44 -15.48
N LEU A 192 -8.81 0.91 -15.84
CA LEU A 192 -9.10 -0.52 -15.77
C LEU A 192 -8.15 -1.40 -16.59
N GLU A 193 -7.63 -0.89 -17.71
CA GLU A 193 -6.68 -1.61 -18.55
C GLU A 193 -5.31 -1.76 -17.88
N ALA A 194 -4.92 -0.77 -17.06
CA ALA A 194 -3.66 -0.76 -16.32
C ALA A 194 -3.77 -1.41 -14.93
N SER A 195 -4.78 -1.02 -14.15
CA SER A 195 -4.92 -1.37 -12.72
C SER A 195 -5.82 -2.57 -12.47
N GLY A 196 -6.68 -2.94 -13.43
CA GLY A 196 -7.61 -4.04 -13.29
C GLY A 196 -8.91 -3.74 -12.58
N ARG A 197 -9.59 -4.83 -12.16
CA ARG A 197 -10.92 -4.80 -11.54
C ARG A 197 -10.90 -4.73 -10.01
N VAL A 198 -9.76 -5.00 -9.41
CA VAL A 198 -9.61 -5.03 -7.95
C VAL A 198 -8.31 -4.33 -7.65
N ILE A 199 -8.25 -3.62 -6.54
CA ILE A 199 -7.02 -3.02 -6.05
C ILE A 199 -6.85 -3.50 -4.63
N LEU A 200 -5.68 -4.09 -4.33
CA LEU A 200 -5.26 -4.40 -2.98
C LEU A 200 -4.12 -3.46 -2.60
N GLY A 201 -4.40 -2.51 -1.71
CA GLY A 201 -3.42 -1.57 -1.21
C GLY A 201 -2.99 -1.90 0.20
N LEU A 202 -1.73 -2.28 0.38
CA LEU A 202 -1.09 -2.39 1.68
C LEU A 202 -0.43 -1.07 2.05
N SER A 203 -0.62 -0.59 3.28
CA SER A 203 0.03 0.62 3.78
C SER A 203 1.16 0.27 4.73
N LEU A 204 2.36 0.79 4.47
CA LEU A 204 3.55 0.60 5.30
C LEU A 204 4.19 1.95 5.61
N GLY A 205 4.65 2.12 6.84
CA GLY A 205 5.31 3.33 7.30
C GLY A 205 4.35 4.29 8.00
N ALA A 206 4.32 5.55 7.57
CA ALA A 206 3.47 6.53 8.23
C ALA A 206 2.01 6.40 7.77
N GLU A 207 1.08 6.61 8.70
CA GLU A 207 -0.35 6.61 8.40
C GLU A 207 -0.71 7.67 7.34
N ARG A 208 -1.59 7.29 6.41
CA ARG A 208 -2.16 8.18 5.39
C ARG A 208 -3.68 8.15 5.40
N THR A 209 -4.29 9.08 4.68
CA THR A 209 -5.74 9.12 4.48
C THR A 209 -6.05 8.86 3.00
N LEU A 210 -6.82 7.81 2.72
CA LEU A 210 -7.44 7.58 1.42
C LEU A 210 -8.77 8.32 1.40
N ARG A 211 -8.92 9.25 0.46
CA ARG A 211 -10.16 9.98 0.24
C ARG A 211 -10.91 9.38 -0.95
N LEU A 212 -12.05 8.77 -0.68
CA LEU A 212 -12.97 8.27 -1.69
C LEU A 212 -14.06 9.31 -1.88
N VAL A 213 -14.25 9.78 -3.11
CA VAL A 213 -15.29 10.75 -3.46
C VAL A 213 -16.02 10.26 -4.69
N ARG A 214 -17.27 10.69 -4.84
CA ARG A 214 -17.97 10.53 -6.12
C ARG A 214 -17.23 11.23 -7.24
N LYS A 215 -17.48 10.78 -8.47
CA LYS A 215 -16.91 11.41 -9.65
C LYS A 215 -17.32 12.88 -9.70
N LYS A 216 -16.40 13.74 -10.15
CA LYS A 216 -16.64 15.18 -10.24
C LYS A 216 -17.98 15.47 -10.96
N GLY A 217 -18.85 16.23 -10.30
CA GLY A 217 -20.19 16.57 -10.79
C GLY A 217 -21.31 15.69 -10.23
N GLU A 218 -21.00 14.63 -9.49
CA GLU A 218 -22.00 13.71 -8.90
C GLU A 218 -22.23 13.94 -7.39
N GLY A 219 -21.62 14.98 -6.82
CA GLY A 219 -21.75 15.39 -5.41
C GLY A 219 -20.42 15.44 -4.65
N GLU A 220 -20.47 15.91 -3.41
CA GLU A 220 -19.31 15.97 -2.49
C GLU A 220 -19.31 14.83 -1.46
N ASP A 221 -20.19 13.84 -1.62
CA ASP A 221 -20.24 12.70 -0.72
C ASP A 221 -19.10 11.71 -0.96
N GLY A 222 -18.67 11.11 0.14
CA GLY A 222 -17.50 10.27 0.15
C GLY A 222 -17.09 9.84 1.55
N TRP A 223 -15.88 9.29 1.65
CA TRP A 223 -15.27 8.82 2.88
C TRP A 223 -13.80 9.21 2.92
N ASP A 224 -13.35 9.62 4.10
CA ASP A 224 -11.94 9.60 4.47
C ASP A 224 -11.67 8.30 5.23
N VAL A 225 -10.74 7.49 4.73
CA VAL A 225 -10.31 6.23 5.33
C VAL A 225 -8.87 6.39 5.81
N ARG A 226 -8.64 6.24 7.12
CA ARG A 226 -7.29 6.21 7.70
C ARG A 226 -6.65 4.85 7.41
N LEU A 227 -5.43 4.90 6.88
CA LEU A 227 -4.64 3.74 6.49
C LEU A 227 -3.42 3.64 7.43
N PRO A 228 -3.56 3.00 8.60
CA PRO A 228 -2.43 2.79 9.51
C PRO A 228 -1.41 1.82 8.90
N SER A 229 -0.18 1.81 9.43
CA SER A 229 0.84 0.88 8.96
C SER A 229 0.45 -0.57 9.24
N GLY A 230 0.66 -1.43 8.26
CA GLY A 230 0.25 -2.83 8.30
C GLY A 230 -1.21 -3.06 7.90
N SER A 231 -1.96 -2.01 7.57
CA SER A 231 -3.33 -2.17 7.07
C SER A 231 -3.38 -2.51 5.59
N VAL A 232 -4.39 -3.29 5.19
CA VAL A 232 -4.67 -3.64 3.80
C VAL A 232 -6.09 -3.22 3.47
N TYR A 233 -6.27 -2.48 2.38
CA TYR A 233 -7.59 -2.27 1.79
C TYR A 233 -7.75 -3.03 0.49
N ILE A 234 -8.99 -3.39 0.19
CA ILE A 234 -9.43 -3.98 -1.08
C ILE A 234 -10.52 -3.08 -1.64
N GLN A 235 -10.38 -2.66 -2.90
CA GLN A 235 -11.36 -1.90 -3.65
C GLN A 235 -11.76 -2.67 -4.91
N ARG A 236 -13.06 -2.66 -5.29
CA ARG A 236 -13.62 -3.39 -6.44
C ARG A 236 -14.43 -2.49 -7.37
#